data_AF-A0A3A8PNU7-F1
#
_entry.id   AF-A0A3A8PNU7-F1
#
_cell.length_a   1.000
_cell.length_b   1.000
_cell.length_c   1.000
_cell.angle_alpha   90.00
_cell.angle_beta   90.00
_cell.angle_gamma   90.00
#
_symmetry.space_group_name_H-M   'P 1'
#
loop_
_entity.id
_entity.type
_entity.pdbx_description
1 polymer ?
#
loop_
_entity_poly.entity_id
_entity_poly.type
_entity_poly.pdbx_seq_one_letter_code
_entity_poly.pdbx_strand_id
1 'polypeptide(L)'
;MASIKPIHVAGGFTVWRNGQEVTVQDGLIIRVDGLSRSKFIPGGISPPLFVLGDTVGQTLLTPYDNGQAVILVDSPPADTDIALWMTLPGETPEQLAGPGLKAQQSRALSAGAQSGINIRTPPASTPRTQYPTQLQLEDALVTPRVSPEICSGMGKQCGFLPQTTHGRLDCGPCPTDQICKTDNQCCTPSTCSTQGRTCGQASDGCGNAIDCGTCNPSQVCTAAGRCCLPRTCSVLGRVCGPVSDGCGGTLNCGTCATGQTCVSAGTCCTPKTCAELGKNCGSVSDGCGGTLNCGTCTAPGSCGGAGVPNVCGVCTPKPQSEVCAPRQCGNFSDGCSSTYNCGTCAAGQACAQRTGSCGIPDGGCGEGRILVCNDLGCRCEDGEGQSM
;
A
#
# COMPACT_ATOMS: atom_id res chain seq x y z
N MET A 1 32.16 33.63 -32.54
CA MET A 1 31.59 33.19 -33.84
C MET A 1 30.08 33.11 -33.69
N ALA A 2 29.29 33.32 -34.74
CA ALA A 2 27.84 33.21 -34.67
C ALA A 2 27.32 32.13 -35.61
N SER A 3 26.41 31.28 -35.12
CA SER A 3 25.65 30.34 -35.95
C SER A 3 24.17 30.72 -35.91
N ILE A 4 23.51 30.59 -37.05
CA ILE A 4 22.14 31.08 -37.25
C ILE A 4 21.30 29.94 -37.82
N LYS A 5 20.14 29.69 -37.23
CA LYS A 5 19.21 28.63 -37.67
C LYS A 5 17.79 29.17 -37.79
N PRO A 6 17.16 29.08 -38.96
CA PRO A 6 15.74 29.39 -39.12
C PRO A 6 14.86 28.37 -38.38
N ILE A 7 13.81 28.88 -37.73
CA ILE A 7 12.83 28.05 -37.04
C ILE A 7 11.41 28.51 -37.29
N HIS A 8 10.48 27.62 -36.95
CA HIS A 8 9.06 27.88 -36.88
C HIS A 8 8.50 27.30 -35.57
N VAL A 9 7.72 28.10 -34.83
CA VAL A 9 7.04 27.70 -33.60
C VAL A 9 5.54 27.82 -33.82
N ALA A 10 4.83 26.70 -33.88
CA ALA A 10 3.41 26.69 -34.24
C ALA A 10 2.55 27.49 -33.25
N GLY A 11 2.82 27.34 -31.95
CA GLY A 11 2.19 28.12 -30.87
C GLY A 11 2.62 29.59 -30.80
N GLY A 12 3.55 30.03 -31.64
CA GLY A 12 4.17 31.34 -31.58
C GLY A 12 5.14 31.52 -30.41
N PHE A 13 5.88 32.62 -30.45
CA PHE A 13 6.73 33.11 -29.37
C PHE A 13 6.72 34.64 -29.37
N THR A 14 7.07 35.24 -28.23
CA THR A 14 7.03 36.68 -28.05
C THR A 14 8.37 37.32 -28.40
N VAL A 15 8.33 38.44 -29.13
CA VAL A 15 9.46 39.35 -29.33
C VAL A 15 9.04 40.79 -29.08
N TRP A 16 10.01 41.68 -28.91
CA TRP A 16 9.76 43.11 -28.75
C TRP A 16 10.21 43.85 -30.00
N ARG A 17 9.27 44.37 -30.79
CA ARG A 17 9.54 45.13 -32.01
C ARG A 17 9.17 46.59 -31.80
N ASN A 18 10.13 47.50 -31.93
CA ASN A 18 9.93 48.94 -31.78
C ASN A 18 9.20 49.33 -30.46
N GLY A 19 9.61 48.72 -29.34
CA GLY A 19 9.03 48.98 -28.02
C GLY A 19 7.64 48.39 -27.76
N GLN A 20 7.15 47.50 -28.62
CA GLN A 20 5.90 46.77 -28.41
C GLN A 20 6.12 45.26 -28.45
N GLU A 21 5.36 44.55 -27.62
CA GLU A 21 5.34 43.09 -27.60
C GLU A 21 4.53 42.56 -28.79
N VAL A 22 5.12 41.65 -29.57
CA VAL A 22 4.51 41.05 -30.75
C VAL A 22 4.73 39.54 -30.71
N THR A 23 3.66 38.77 -30.95
CA THR A 23 3.76 37.32 -31.13
C THR A 23 4.08 37.00 -32.59
N VAL A 24 5.13 36.22 -32.81
CA VAL A 24 5.56 35.75 -34.15
C VAL A 24 5.70 34.23 -34.15
N GLN A 25 5.55 33.61 -35.31
CA GLN A 25 5.72 32.16 -35.46
C GLN A 25 7.05 31.78 -36.11
N ASP A 26 7.59 32.67 -36.96
CA ASP A 26 8.83 32.46 -37.68
C ASP A 26 9.97 33.28 -37.08
N GLY A 27 11.10 32.62 -36.82
CA GLY A 27 12.22 33.22 -36.13
C GLY A 27 13.58 32.72 -36.57
N LEU A 28 14.61 33.32 -36.00
CA LEU A 28 15.99 32.83 -36.06
C LEU A 28 16.46 32.51 -34.64
N ILE A 29 17.12 31.36 -34.50
CA ILE A 29 17.98 31.09 -33.35
C ILE A 29 19.39 31.54 -33.72
N ILE A 30 19.95 32.45 -32.94
CA ILE A 30 21.32 32.92 -33.10
C ILE A 30 22.13 32.44 -31.90
N ARG A 31 23.13 31.59 -32.13
CA ARG A 31 24.11 31.20 -31.12
C ARG A 31 25.36 32.02 -31.31
N VAL A 32 25.79 32.74 -30.28
CA VAL A 32 27.00 33.58 -30.28
C VAL A 32 28.01 32.98 -29.31
N ASP A 33 29.14 32.52 -29.84
CA ASP A 33 30.24 31.93 -29.08
C ASP A 33 31.37 32.93 -28.81
N GLY A 34 32.04 32.77 -27.67
CA GLY A 34 33.23 33.53 -27.29
C GLY A 34 32.95 34.84 -26.54
N LEU A 35 31.75 35.01 -25.98
CA LEU A 35 31.41 36.16 -25.15
C LEU A 35 32.08 36.03 -23.78
N SER A 36 32.85 37.04 -23.38
CA SER A 36 33.45 37.09 -22.04
C SER A 36 32.42 37.53 -21.00
N ARG A 37 32.26 36.73 -19.95
CA ARG A 37 31.36 37.01 -18.82
C ARG A 37 31.65 38.35 -18.13
N SER A 38 32.92 38.74 -18.02
CA SER A 38 33.31 40.04 -17.41
C SER A 38 33.01 41.25 -18.30
N LYS A 39 32.94 41.06 -19.63
CA LYS A 39 32.48 42.09 -20.58
C LYS A 39 30.96 42.12 -20.68
N PHE A 40 30.30 40.98 -20.50
CA PHE A 40 28.85 40.83 -20.60
C PHE A 40 28.12 41.25 -19.31
N ILE A 41 28.75 41.11 -18.13
CA ILE A 41 28.16 41.45 -16.82
C ILE A 41 29.21 42.13 -15.90
N PRO A 42 29.64 43.38 -16.15
CA PRO A 42 30.35 44.14 -15.12
C PRO A 42 29.36 44.49 -13.99
N GLY A 43 29.75 44.26 -12.73
CA GLY A 43 28.86 44.21 -11.56
C GLY A 43 27.86 45.37 -11.40
N GLY A 44 26.57 45.01 -11.24
CA GLY A 44 25.43 45.92 -11.04
C GLY A 44 24.31 45.58 -12.04
N ILE A 45 23.23 44.95 -11.57
CA ILE A 45 22.42 43.99 -12.34
C ILE A 45 21.33 44.63 -13.21
N SER A 46 21.44 44.45 -14.54
CA SER A 46 20.38 44.03 -15.47
C SER A 46 21.06 43.56 -16.78
N PRO A 47 20.74 42.39 -17.37
CA PRO A 47 21.46 41.91 -18.55
C PRO A 47 21.27 42.88 -19.73
N PRO A 48 22.31 43.16 -20.54
CA PRO A 48 22.13 43.85 -21.80
C PRO A 48 21.23 43.02 -22.71
N LEU A 49 20.31 43.67 -23.41
CA LEU A 49 19.40 43.02 -24.36
C LEU A 49 20.07 42.92 -25.73
N PHE A 50 19.80 41.83 -26.45
CA PHE A 50 20.27 41.67 -27.82
C PHE A 50 19.26 42.22 -28.81
N VAL A 51 19.72 43.10 -29.69
CA VAL A 51 18.89 43.76 -30.68
C VAL A 51 19.37 43.42 -32.09
N LEU A 52 18.42 43.06 -32.94
CA LEU A 52 18.61 42.79 -34.34
C LEU A 52 17.67 43.70 -35.15
N GLY A 53 18.24 44.70 -35.82
CA GLY A 53 17.43 45.74 -36.46
C GLY A 53 16.65 46.55 -35.44
N ASP A 54 15.32 46.46 -35.49
CA ASP A 54 14.37 47.10 -34.56
C ASP A 54 13.73 46.12 -33.56
N THR A 55 14.18 44.86 -33.58
CA THR A 55 13.62 43.80 -32.73
C THR A 55 14.60 43.40 -31.65
N VAL A 56 14.11 43.39 -30.42
CA VAL A 56 14.79 42.86 -29.25
C VAL A 56 14.46 41.38 -29.14
N GLY A 57 15.50 40.57 -29.22
CA GLY A 57 15.39 39.11 -29.11
C GLY A 57 15.24 38.65 -27.68
N GLN A 58 14.50 37.56 -27.49
CA GLN A 58 14.48 36.85 -26.23
C GLN A 58 15.81 36.10 -26.07
N THR A 59 16.51 36.34 -24.97
CA THR A 59 17.71 35.57 -24.64
C THR A 59 17.27 34.26 -23.99
N LEU A 60 17.40 33.15 -24.72
CA LEU A 60 17.06 31.80 -24.24
C LEU A 60 18.17 31.21 -23.36
N LEU A 61 19.42 31.60 -23.61
CA LEU A 61 20.56 31.21 -22.80
C LEU A 61 21.53 32.39 -22.68
N THR A 62 21.76 32.85 -21.46
CA THR A 62 22.77 33.87 -21.17
C THR A 62 24.15 33.22 -21.07
N PRO A 63 25.22 33.92 -21.50
CA PRO A 63 26.57 33.36 -21.46
C PRO A 63 27.04 33.20 -20.01
N TYR A 64 27.30 31.94 -19.62
CA TYR A 64 28.00 31.57 -18.39
C TYR A 64 29.07 30.52 -18.70
N ASP A 65 30.22 30.63 -18.04
CA ASP A 65 31.44 29.79 -18.00
C ASP A 65 32.07 29.30 -19.34
N ASN A 66 31.28 29.08 -20.40
CA ASN A 66 31.71 28.69 -21.75
C ASN A 66 31.54 29.81 -22.80
N GLY A 67 30.95 30.96 -22.42
CA GLY A 67 30.85 32.14 -23.28
C GLY A 67 29.89 32.04 -24.49
N GLN A 68 28.88 31.16 -24.43
CA GLN A 68 27.86 31.03 -25.48
C GLN A 68 26.56 31.73 -25.06
N ALA A 69 26.00 32.59 -25.92
CA ALA A 69 24.62 33.10 -25.79
C ALA A 69 23.72 32.49 -26.86
N VAL A 70 22.47 32.19 -26.53
CA VAL A 70 21.45 31.73 -27.49
C VAL A 70 20.28 32.71 -27.47
N ILE A 71 19.99 33.30 -28.63
CA ILE A 71 19.02 34.37 -28.79
C ILE A 71 17.95 33.90 -29.77
N LEU A 72 16.69 34.11 -29.39
CA LEU A 72 15.52 33.92 -30.23
C LEU A 72 15.00 35.28 -30.68
N VAL A 73 14.99 35.51 -31.99
CA VAL A 73 14.48 36.72 -32.63
C VAL A 73 13.43 36.34 -33.67
N ASP A 74 12.66 37.34 -34.10
CA ASP A 74 11.86 37.22 -35.32
C ASP A 74 12.74 36.99 -36.55
N SER A 75 12.12 36.73 -37.70
CA SER A 75 12.83 36.43 -38.94
C SER A 75 12.99 37.69 -39.82
N PRO A 76 14.13 38.40 -39.77
CA PRO A 76 14.42 39.48 -40.73
C PRO A 76 14.54 38.98 -42.18
N PRO A 77 14.59 39.89 -43.17
CA PRO A 77 14.75 39.54 -44.57
C PRO A 77 15.96 38.61 -44.80
N ALA A 78 15.79 37.63 -45.67
CA ALA A 78 16.84 36.68 -46.04
C ALA A 78 18.01 37.36 -46.76
N ASP A 79 19.18 36.70 -46.76
CA ASP A 79 20.39 37.13 -47.47
C ASP A 79 20.88 38.56 -47.17
N THR A 80 20.52 39.10 -46.01
CA THR A 80 20.80 40.48 -45.60
C THR A 80 21.88 40.51 -44.53
N ASP A 81 22.87 41.38 -44.72
CA ASP A 81 23.85 41.68 -43.67
C ASP A 81 23.23 42.62 -42.65
N ILE A 82 23.22 42.21 -41.40
CA ILE A 82 22.60 42.93 -40.29
C ILE A 82 23.49 42.83 -39.06
N ALA A 83 23.55 43.92 -38.30
CA ALA A 83 24.31 43.94 -37.06
C ALA A 83 23.43 43.42 -35.90
N LEU A 84 23.94 42.42 -35.17
CA LEU A 84 23.44 42.01 -33.87
C LEU A 84 24.25 42.77 -32.81
N TRP A 85 23.59 43.52 -31.93
CA TRP A 85 24.27 44.37 -30.95
C TRP A 85 23.61 44.31 -29.58
N MET A 86 24.34 44.75 -28.57
CA MET A 86 23.93 44.72 -27.17
C MET A 86 23.54 46.13 -26.69
N THR A 87 22.41 46.25 -25.99
CA THR A 87 22.02 47.50 -25.32
C THR A 87 22.92 47.81 -24.14
N LEU A 88 22.83 49.04 -23.61
CA LEU A 88 23.35 49.31 -22.27
C LEU A 88 22.50 48.57 -21.20
N PRO A 89 23.06 48.31 -20.01
CA PRO A 89 22.30 47.74 -18.90
C PRO A 89 21.19 48.69 -18.43
N GLY A 90 20.01 48.15 -18.10
CA GLY A 90 18.93 48.90 -17.44
C GLY A 90 18.05 49.75 -18.36
N GLU A 91 18.10 49.54 -19.68
CA GLU A 91 17.24 50.23 -20.64
C GLU A 91 15.76 49.87 -20.44
N THR A 92 14.88 50.86 -20.65
CA THR A 92 13.42 50.71 -20.54
C THR A 92 12.76 50.48 -21.91
N PRO A 93 11.55 49.91 -21.95
CA PRO A 93 10.75 49.79 -23.18
C PRO A 93 10.65 51.07 -24.01
N GLU A 94 10.53 52.23 -23.37
CA GLU A 94 10.41 53.54 -24.03
C GLU A 94 11.71 53.96 -24.73
N GLN A 95 12.86 53.50 -24.21
CA GLN A 95 14.18 53.76 -24.81
C GLN A 95 14.48 52.82 -25.97
N LEU A 96 13.80 51.67 -26.04
CA LEU A 96 13.94 50.65 -27.08
C LEU A 96 12.90 50.81 -28.22
N ALA A 97 12.47 52.05 -28.46
CA ALA A 97 11.58 52.41 -29.56
C ALA A 97 12.11 53.60 -30.37
N GLY A 98 11.78 53.63 -31.66
CA GLY A 98 11.92 54.79 -32.53
C GLY A 98 13.30 55.47 -32.48
N PRO A 99 13.37 56.80 -32.24
CA PRO A 99 14.64 57.53 -32.15
C PRO A 99 15.55 57.06 -31.01
N GLY A 100 14.99 56.60 -29.89
CA GLY A 100 15.76 56.09 -28.74
C GLY A 100 16.55 54.84 -29.11
N LEU A 101 15.89 53.90 -29.79
CA LEU A 101 16.52 52.67 -30.26
C LEU A 101 17.64 52.96 -31.27
N LYS A 102 17.42 53.88 -32.21
CA LYS A 102 18.44 54.30 -33.19
C LYS A 102 19.66 54.96 -32.53
N ALA A 103 19.45 55.74 -31.47
CA ALA A 103 20.54 56.34 -30.72
C ALA A 103 21.39 55.27 -30.01
N GLN A 104 20.75 54.26 -29.42
CA GLN A 104 21.45 53.12 -28.81
C GLN A 104 22.22 52.29 -29.84
N GLN A 105 21.60 51.99 -30.98
CA GLN A 105 22.25 51.28 -32.08
C GLN A 105 23.51 52.02 -32.55
N SER A 106 23.41 53.34 -32.75
CA SER A 106 24.53 54.16 -33.22
C SER A 106 25.70 54.16 -32.21
N ARG A 107 25.40 54.11 -30.91
CA ARG A 107 26.42 54.00 -29.85
C ARG A 107 27.06 52.62 -29.84
N ALA A 108 26.25 51.56 -29.87
CA ALA A 108 26.73 50.18 -29.82
C ALA A 108 27.55 49.76 -31.06
N LEU A 109 27.29 50.38 -32.22
CA LEU A 109 28.01 50.12 -33.47
C LEU A 109 29.08 51.16 -33.79
N SER A 110 29.37 52.09 -32.87
CA SER A 110 30.38 53.13 -33.07
C SER A 110 31.81 52.57 -33.14
N ALA A 111 32.71 53.31 -33.79
CA ALA A 111 34.10 52.90 -33.94
C ALA A 111 34.77 52.68 -32.57
N GLY A 112 35.10 51.42 -32.25
CA GLY A 112 35.73 51.01 -31.00
C GLY A 112 34.80 50.39 -29.94
N ALA A 113 33.47 50.38 -30.16
CA ALA A 113 32.50 49.96 -29.15
C ALA A 113 32.52 48.46 -28.79
N GLN A 114 33.07 47.56 -29.62
CA GLN A 114 33.13 46.10 -29.42
C GLN A 114 31.82 45.42 -28.93
N SER A 115 30.66 46.06 -29.05
CA SER A 115 29.38 45.61 -28.46
C SER A 115 28.38 45.09 -29.50
N GLY A 116 28.88 44.66 -30.66
CA GLY A 116 28.07 44.01 -31.69
C GLY A 116 28.89 43.16 -32.66
N ILE A 117 28.18 42.33 -33.43
CA ILE A 117 28.71 41.46 -34.47
C ILE A 117 27.87 41.62 -35.74
N ASN A 118 28.52 41.56 -36.90
CA ASN A 118 27.80 41.46 -38.16
C ASN A 118 27.41 40.01 -38.40
N ILE A 119 26.14 39.80 -38.76
CA ILE A 119 25.61 38.50 -39.14
C ILE A 119 24.94 38.61 -40.50
N ARG A 120 25.00 37.54 -41.29
CA ARG A 120 24.29 37.43 -42.56
C ARG A 120 23.11 36.49 -42.38
N THR A 121 21.89 36.97 -42.65
CA THR A 121 20.69 36.15 -42.48
C THR A 121 20.69 34.98 -43.48
N PRO A 122 20.18 33.80 -43.10
CA PRO A 122 20.13 32.64 -44.00
C PRO A 122 19.30 32.92 -45.26
N PRO A 123 19.59 32.25 -46.39
CA PRO A 123 18.76 32.34 -47.59
C PRO A 123 17.31 31.92 -47.32
N ALA A 124 16.37 32.49 -48.08
CA ALA A 124 14.93 32.20 -47.93
C ALA A 124 14.60 30.72 -48.16
N SER A 125 15.42 30.02 -48.95
CA SER A 125 15.29 28.58 -49.24
C SER A 125 15.79 27.67 -48.11
N THR A 126 16.36 28.22 -47.03
CA THR A 126 16.90 27.42 -45.92
C THR A 126 15.75 26.77 -45.15
N PRO A 127 15.76 25.43 -44.95
CA PRO A 127 14.72 24.75 -44.20
C PRO A 127 14.60 25.27 -42.76
N ARG A 128 13.35 25.45 -42.30
CA ARG A 128 13.03 25.84 -40.92
C ARG A 128 12.83 24.60 -40.06
N THR A 129 13.50 24.55 -38.91
CA THR A 129 13.21 23.52 -37.90
C THR A 129 11.87 23.83 -37.24
N GLN A 130 11.00 22.83 -37.17
CA GLN A 130 9.63 22.96 -36.67
C GLN A 130 9.55 22.60 -35.18
N TYR A 131 8.91 23.45 -34.40
CA TYR A 131 8.63 23.23 -32.97
C TYR A 131 7.15 23.47 -32.69
N PRO A 132 6.44 22.58 -31.96
CA PRO A 132 5.03 22.80 -31.68
C PRO A 132 4.80 23.95 -30.68
N THR A 133 5.66 24.08 -29.66
CA THR A 133 5.60 25.17 -28.67
C THR A 133 6.97 25.77 -28.40
N GLN A 134 7.00 27.01 -27.89
CA GLN A 134 8.24 27.66 -27.44
C GLN A 134 8.95 26.83 -26.35
N LEU A 135 8.21 26.19 -25.46
CA LEU A 135 8.78 25.34 -24.41
C LEU A 135 9.56 24.15 -25.00
N GLN A 136 9.03 23.51 -26.05
CA GLN A 136 9.72 22.41 -26.74
C GLN A 136 10.95 22.87 -27.52
N LEU A 137 10.93 24.10 -28.03
CA LEU A 137 12.11 24.75 -28.61
C LEU A 137 13.19 24.96 -27.54
N GLU A 138 12.83 25.53 -26.40
CA GLU A 138 13.74 25.74 -25.26
C GLU A 138 14.33 24.40 -24.77
N ASP A 139 13.51 23.35 -24.68
CA ASP A 139 13.93 21.99 -24.34
C ASP A 139 14.99 21.44 -25.30
N ALA A 140 14.83 21.68 -26.61
CA ALA A 140 15.78 21.25 -27.63
C ALA A 140 17.10 22.06 -27.60
N LEU A 141 17.11 23.25 -27.00
CA LEU A 141 18.25 24.17 -27.03
C LEU A 141 19.06 24.24 -25.74
N VAL A 142 18.39 24.13 -24.59
CA VAL A 142 18.90 24.55 -23.28
C VAL A 142 19.29 23.37 -22.39
N THR A 143 19.07 22.13 -22.80
CA THR A 143 19.30 21.01 -21.87
C THR A 143 20.73 20.48 -21.96
N PRO A 144 21.66 20.85 -21.04
CA PRO A 144 22.89 20.09 -20.90
C PRO A 144 22.48 18.68 -20.47
N ARG A 145 22.76 17.68 -21.31
CA ARG A 145 22.88 16.32 -20.79
C ARG A 145 24.00 16.36 -19.76
N VAL A 146 23.62 16.23 -18.51
CA VAL A 146 24.59 16.13 -17.41
C VAL A 146 24.97 14.68 -17.23
N SER A 147 26.15 14.46 -16.68
CA SER A 147 26.63 13.11 -16.45
C SER A 147 25.75 12.40 -15.42
N PRO A 148 25.60 11.06 -15.48
CA PRO A 148 24.77 10.30 -14.54
C PRO A 148 25.13 10.54 -13.07
N GLU A 149 26.38 10.90 -12.77
CA GLU A 149 26.87 11.20 -11.42
C GLU A 149 26.21 12.45 -10.84
N ILE A 150 25.99 13.49 -11.65
CA ILE A 150 25.33 14.73 -11.22
C ILE A 150 23.86 14.45 -10.88
N CYS A 151 23.18 13.68 -11.74
CA CYS A 151 21.80 13.27 -11.50
C CYS A 151 21.66 12.39 -10.27
N SER A 152 22.56 11.42 -10.11
CA SER A 152 22.59 10.54 -8.94
C SER A 152 22.84 11.32 -7.64
N GLY A 153 23.67 12.37 -7.68
CA GLY A 153 23.89 13.28 -6.55
C GLY A 153 22.62 14.04 -6.11
N MET A 154 21.66 14.24 -7.02
CA MET A 154 20.34 14.82 -6.73
C MET A 154 19.27 13.75 -6.43
N GLY A 155 19.65 12.47 -6.39
CA GLY A 155 18.74 11.34 -6.22
C GLY A 155 17.84 11.08 -7.43
N LYS A 156 18.25 11.49 -8.63
CA LYS A 156 17.51 11.33 -9.89
C LYS A 156 18.27 10.39 -10.83
N GLN A 157 17.53 9.58 -11.58
CA GLN A 157 18.10 8.55 -12.46
C GLN A 157 17.80 8.79 -13.95
N CYS A 158 16.75 9.56 -14.26
CA CYS A 158 16.29 9.74 -15.64
C CYS A 158 15.43 10.99 -15.83
N GLY A 159 15.18 11.35 -17.08
CA GLY A 159 14.20 12.35 -17.48
C GLY A 159 14.62 13.79 -17.20
N PHE A 160 13.67 14.71 -17.44
CA PHE A 160 13.90 16.14 -17.34
C PHE A 160 13.59 16.68 -15.93
N LEU A 161 14.43 17.60 -15.46
CA LEU A 161 14.26 18.32 -14.20
C LEU A 161 14.00 19.80 -14.50
N PRO A 162 12.75 20.29 -14.37
CA PRO A 162 12.35 21.61 -14.89
C PRO A 162 12.77 22.83 -14.05
N GLN A 163 13.34 22.63 -12.86
CA GLN A 163 13.56 23.70 -11.87
C GLN A 163 14.88 23.48 -11.12
N THR A 164 16.01 23.77 -11.74
CA THR A 164 17.28 23.87 -10.99
C THR A 164 17.84 25.28 -11.11
N THR A 165 18.70 25.65 -10.16
CA THR A 165 19.47 26.91 -10.19
C THR A 165 20.34 27.06 -11.43
N HIS A 166 20.55 25.98 -12.18
CA HIS A 166 21.34 25.91 -13.42
C HIS A 166 20.47 25.75 -14.68
N GLY A 167 19.15 25.92 -14.57
CA GLY A 167 18.19 25.72 -15.67
C GLY A 167 17.58 24.31 -15.67
N ARG A 168 17.09 23.88 -16.83
CA ARG A 168 16.50 22.54 -17.02
C ARG A 168 17.61 21.52 -17.30
N LEU A 169 17.62 20.41 -16.57
CA LEU A 169 18.60 19.31 -16.71
C LEU A 169 17.94 18.07 -17.31
N ASP A 170 18.65 17.32 -18.17
CA ASP A 170 18.22 16.00 -18.69
C ASP A 170 19.17 14.92 -18.17
N CYS A 171 18.63 14.03 -17.34
CA CYS A 171 19.34 12.88 -16.79
C CYS A 171 19.39 11.67 -17.74
N GLY A 172 18.84 11.81 -18.95
CA GLY A 172 18.81 10.77 -19.96
C GLY A 172 17.71 9.72 -19.74
N PRO A 173 17.67 8.70 -20.61
CA PRO A 173 16.73 7.60 -20.50
C PRO A 173 17.17 6.59 -19.44
N CYS A 174 16.24 5.74 -19.02
CA CYS A 174 16.56 4.58 -18.20
C CYS A 174 17.26 3.47 -19.00
N PRO A 175 17.94 2.53 -18.31
CA PRO A 175 18.44 1.30 -18.92
C PRO A 175 17.34 0.49 -19.62
N THR A 176 17.74 -0.48 -20.45
CA THR A 176 16.82 -1.35 -21.18
C THR A 176 15.77 -1.99 -20.26
N ASP A 177 14.54 -2.09 -20.75
CA ASP A 177 13.37 -2.63 -20.04
C ASP A 177 12.97 -1.88 -18.76
N GLN A 178 13.42 -0.63 -18.60
CA GLN A 178 12.97 0.26 -17.53
C GLN A 178 12.27 1.50 -18.08
N ILE A 179 11.35 2.04 -17.31
CA ILE A 179 10.66 3.29 -17.63
C ILE A 179 11.03 4.38 -16.64
N CYS A 180 11.07 5.62 -17.13
CA CYS A 180 11.29 6.78 -16.28
C CYS A 180 9.97 7.24 -15.67
N LYS A 181 9.88 7.16 -14.34
CA LYS A 181 8.72 7.62 -13.59
C LYS A 181 8.69 9.14 -13.48
N THR A 182 7.54 9.68 -13.08
CA THR A 182 7.35 11.13 -12.85
C THR A 182 8.20 11.70 -11.72
N ASP A 183 8.68 10.86 -10.81
CA ASP A 183 9.64 11.23 -9.76
C ASP A 183 11.11 11.18 -10.23
N ASN A 184 11.33 10.96 -11.53
CA ASN A 184 12.65 10.84 -12.18
C ASN A 184 13.47 9.63 -11.69
N GLN A 185 12.79 8.58 -11.22
CA GLN A 185 13.40 7.28 -10.90
C GLN A 185 13.16 6.29 -12.04
N CYS A 186 14.14 5.43 -12.29
CA CYS A 186 13.98 4.32 -13.21
C CYS A 186 13.29 3.16 -12.53
N CYS A 187 12.35 2.53 -13.23
CA CYS A 187 11.53 1.46 -12.69
C CYS A 187 11.39 0.33 -13.71
N THR A 188 11.68 -0.89 -13.27
CA THR A 188 11.44 -2.10 -14.05
C THR A 188 9.97 -2.54 -13.89
N PRO A 189 9.13 -2.44 -14.92
CA PRO A 189 7.72 -2.78 -14.83
C PRO A 189 7.55 -4.29 -14.62
N SER A 190 6.74 -4.64 -13.63
CA SER A 190 6.32 -6.02 -13.42
C SER A 190 5.31 -6.44 -14.50
N THR A 191 5.36 -7.70 -14.90
CA THR A 191 4.40 -8.30 -15.82
C THR A 191 3.39 -9.16 -15.05
N CYS A 192 2.32 -9.58 -15.72
CA CYS A 192 1.38 -10.54 -15.16
C CYS A 192 2.07 -11.84 -14.73
N SER A 193 3.04 -12.33 -15.53
CA SER A 193 3.80 -13.53 -15.20
C SER A 193 4.68 -13.35 -13.97
N THR A 194 5.38 -12.21 -13.84
CA THR A 194 6.23 -11.97 -12.66
C THR A 194 5.40 -11.78 -11.38
N GLN A 195 4.14 -11.34 -11.51
CA GLN A 195 3.18 -11.27 -10.40
C GLN A 195 2.41 -12.58 -10.17
N GLY A 196 2.63 -13.62 -10.98
CA GLY A 196 1.88 -14.87 -10.89
C GLY A 196 0.36 -14.71 -11.15
N ARG A 197 -0.02 -13.71 -11.95
CA ARG A 197 -1.41 -13.40 -12.32
C ARG A 197 -1.74 -13.90 -13.72
N THR A 198 -2.97 -14.38 -13.86
CA THR A 198 -3.55 -14.97 -15.09
C THR A 198 -4.84 -14.28 -15.54
N CYS A 199 -5.34 -13.33 -14.76
CA CYS A 199 -6.53 -12.56 -15.05
C CYS A 199 -6.53 -11.25 -14.26
N GLY A 200 -7.38 -10.31 -14.71
CA GLY A 200 -7.72 -9.10 -13.99
C GLY A 200 -6.73 -7.97 -14.18
N GLN A 201 -7.10 -6.80 -13.65
CA GLN A 201 -6.26 -5.61 -13.67
C GLN A 201 -5.22 -5.67 -12.55
N ALA A 202 -3.99 -5.29 -12.87
CA ALA A 202 -2.91 -5.09 -11.91
C ALA A 202 -2.16 -3.81 -12.24
N SER A 203 -1.23 -3.41 -11.36
CA SER A 203 -0.27 -2.36 -11.67
C SER A 203 1.08 -3.00 -11.97
N ASP A 204 1.84 -2.43 -12.89
CA ASP A 204 3.24 -2.81 -13.13
C ASP A 204 4.20 -2.36 -12.02
N GLY A 205 3.72 -1.59 -11.03
CA GLY A 205 4.53 -1.01 -9.96
C GLY A 205 5.28 0.28 -10.38
N CYS A 206 5.20 0.65 -11.66
CA CYS A 206 5.82 1.85 -12.22
C CYS A 206 4.80 2.94 -12.57
N GLY A 207 3.51 2.69 -12.30
CA GLY A 207 2.42 3.65 -12.46
C GLY A 207 1.48 3.33 -13.62
N ASN A 208 1.75 2.27 -14.38
CA ASN A 208 0.83 1.81 -15.42
C ASN A 208 -0.09 0.71 -14.88
N ALA A 209 -1.29 0.66 -15.46
CA ALA A 209 -2.18 -0.48 -15.32
C ALA A 209 -1.82 -1.54 -16.38
N ILE A 210 -1.81 -2.80 -15.97
CA ILE A 210 -1.64 -3.97 -16.83
C ILE A 210 -2.91 -4.82 -16.75
N ASP A 211 -3.39 -5.28 -17.90
CA ASP A 211 -4.51 -6.22 -18.00
C ASP A 211 -3.97 -7.63 -18.20
N CYS A 212 -4.17 -8.49 -17.20
CA CYS A 212 -3.73 -9.88 -17.22
C CYS A 212 -4.73 -10.82 -17.88
N GLY A 213 -5.74 -10.29 -18.57
CA GLY A 213 -6.74 -11.04 -19.31
C GLY A 213 -7.98 -11.36 -18.49
N THR A 214 -8.86 -12.17 -19.06
CA THR A 214 -10.12 -12.58 -18.44
C THR A 214 -10.18 -14.08 -18.24
N CYS A 215 -10.97 -14.50 -17.26
CA CYS A 215 -11.24 -15.92 -17.05
C CYS A 215 -12.30 -16.43 -18.02
N ASN A 216 -12.44 -17.76 -18.11
CA ASN A 216 -13.57 -18.36 -18.82
C ASN A 216 -14.91 -17.87 -18.24
N PRO A 217 -16.01 -17.86 -19.02
CA PRO A 217 -17.30 -17.29 -18.60
C PRO A 217 -17.87 -17.85 -17.28
N SER A 218 -17.52 -19.08 -16.90
CA SER A 218 -17.97 -19.72 -15.64
C SER A 218 -17.02 -19.49 -14.46
N GLN A 219 -15.91 -18.78 -14.65
CA GLN A 219 -14.90 -18.54 -13.64
C GLN A 219 -14.85 -17.05 -13.28
N VAL A 220 -14.46 -16.78 -12.05
CA VAL A 220 -14.25 -15.42 -11.55
C VAL A 220 -12.77 -15.17 -11.34
N CYS A 221 -12.34 -13.93 -11.60
CA CYS A 221 -10.98 -13.53 -11.29
C CYS A 221 -10.89 -13.13 -9.81
N THR A 222 -10.11 -13.88 -9.05
CA THR A 222 -9.90 -13.61 -7.61
C THR A 222 -9.01 -12.39 -7.40
N ALA A 223 -9.00 -11.82 -6.19
CA ALA A 223 -8.08 -10.72 -5.84
C ALA A 223 -6.59 -11.07 -6.06
N ALA A 224 -6.25 -12.36 -5.95
CA ALA A 224 -4.91 -12.87 -6.24
C ALA A 224 -4.57 -12.91 -7.75
N GLY A 225 -5.49 -12.52 -8.64
CA GLY A 225 -5.32 -12.58 -10.10
C GLY A 225 -5.34 -14.01 -10.66
N ARG A 226 -6.03 -14.93 -9.99
CA ARG A 226 -6.19 -16.33 -10.42
C ARG A 226 -7.64 -16.63 -10.76
N CYS A 227 -7.86 -17.36 -11.85
CA CYS A 227 -9.18 -17.85 -12.22
C CYS A 227 -9.65 -18.95 -11.29
N CYS A 228 -10.84 -18.77 -10.75
CA CYS A 228 -11.46 -19.68 -9.79
C CYS A 228 -12.86 -20.02 -10.24
N LEU A 229 -13.23 -21.30 -10.17
CA LEU A 229 -14.59 -21.76 -10.43
C LEU A 229 -15.38 -21.72 -9.11
N PRO A 230 -16.38 -20.82 -8.95
CA PRO A 230 -17.18 -20.73 -7.74
C PRO A 230 -17.88 -22.05 -7.43
N ARG A 231 -17.86 -22.47 -6.17
CA ARG A 231 -18.69 -23.60 -5.73
C ARG A 231 -20.16 -23.18 -5.73
N THR A 232 -21.05 -24.16 -5.77
CA THR A 232 -22.49 -23.95 -5.62
C THR A 232 -22.97 -24.44 -4.25
N CYS A 233 -24.15 -23.99 -3.83
CA CYS A 233 -24.78 -24.48 -2.60
C CYS A 233 -24.96 -26.00 -2.60
N SER A 234 -25.29 -26.59 -3.75
CA SER A 234 -25.45 -28.04 -3.90
C SER A 234 -24.13 -28.80 -3.70
N VAL A 235 -23.02 -28.31 -4.28
CA VAL A 235 -21.69 -28.90 -4.09
C VAL A 235 -21.22 -28.80 -2.64
N LEU A 236 -21.61 -27.72 -1.95
CA LEU A 236 -21.32 -27.52 -0.53
C LEU A 236 -22.29 -28.25 0.41
N GLY A 237 -23.34 -28.90 -0.12
CA GLY A 237 -24.36 -29.57 0.68
C GLY A 237 -25.18 -28.63 1.57
N ARG A 238 -25.32 -27.35 1.20
CA ARG A 238 -26.04 -26.34 1.99
C ARG A 238 -27.38 -25.99 1.37
N VAL A 239 -28.39 -25.87 2.22
CA VAL A 239 -29.79 -25.54 1.87
C VAL A 239 -30.29 -24.24 2.50
N CYS A 240 -29.46 -23.59 3.33
CA CYS A 240 -29.77 -22.29 3.91
C CYS A 240 -28.51 -21.50 4.26
N GLY A 241 -28.69 -20.19 4.40
CA GLY A 241 -27.70 -19.28 4.98
C GLY A 241 -26.57 -18.86 4.03
N PRO A 242 -25.76 -17.86 4.45
CA PRO A 242 -24.62 -17.40 3.69
C PRO A 242 -23.43 -18.35 3.83
N VAL A 243 -22.70 -18.59 2.73
CA VAL A 243 -21.45 -19.35 2.71
C VAL A 243 -20.51 -18.79 1.64
N SER A 244 -19.20 -18.88 1.83
CA SER A 244 -18.26 -18.51 0.78
C SER A 244 -18.31 -19.50 -0.40
N ASP A 245 -18.22 -18.98 -1.62
CA ASP A 245 -18.07 -19.78 -2.84
C ASP A 245 -16.65 -20.34 -3.04
N GLY A 246 -15.70 -19.97 -2.18
CA GLY A 246 -14.28 -20.34 -2.28
C GLY A 246 -13.45 -19.47 -3.23
N CYS A 247 -14.07 -18.51 -3.90
CA CYS A 247 -13.45 -17.59 -4.85
C CYS A 247 -13.55 -16.11 -4.41
N GLY A 248 -13.99 -15.87 -3.17
CA GLY A 248 -14.15 -14.53 -2.59
C GLY A 248 -15.57 -13.98 -2.69
N GLY A 249 -16.50 -14.72 -3.30
CA GLY A 249 -17.93 -14.42 -3.29
C GLY A 249 -18.65 -15.09 -2.12
N THR A 250 -19.89 -14.64 -1.90
CA THR A 250 -20.81 -15.21 -0.91
C THR A 250 -22.04 -15.76 -1.62
N LEU A 251 -22.31 -17.05 -1.43
CA LEU A 251 -23.54 -17.71 -1.84
C LEU A 251 -24.57 -17.58 -0.74
N ASN A 252 -25.81 -17.24 -1.11
CA ASN A 252 -26.95 -17.29 -0.21
C ASN A 252 -27.79 -18.53 -0.56
N CYS A 253 -27.64 -19.59 0.23
CA CYS A 253 -28.20 -20.91 -0.09
C CYS A 253 -29.69 -21.07 0.25
N GLY A 254 -30.43 -19.97 0.37
CA GLY A 254 -31.84 -19.95 0.75
C GLY A 254 -32.07 -19.67 2.23
N THR A 255 -33.34 -19.76 2.64
CA THR A 255 -33.79 -19.55 4.02
C THR A 255 -34.60 -20.75 4.50
N CYS A 256 -34.60 -20.99 5.80
CA CYS A 256 -35.42 -22.05 6.38
C CYS A 256 -36.89 -21.69 6.45
N ALA A 257 -37.75 -22.70 6.57
CA ALA A 257 -39.18 -22.51 6.78
C ALA A 257 -39.46 -21.87 8.15
N THR A 258 -40.67 -21.34 8.35
CA THR A 258 -41.08 -20.75 9.63
C THR A 258 -40.89 -21.73 10.79
N GLY A 259 -40.28 -21.25 11.88
CA GLY A 259 -39.99 -22.06 13.07
C GLY A 259 -38.71 -22.89 12.96
N GLN A 260 -37.98 -22.84 11.84
CA GLN A 260 -36.66 -23.45 11.70
C GLN A 260 -35.55 -22.40 11.74
N THR A 261 -34.39 -22.80 12.22
CA THR A 261 -33.17 -22.00 12.18
C THR A 261 -32.14 -22.63 11.26
N CYS A 262 -31.35 -21.78 10.59
CA CYS A 262 -30.24 -22.24 9.78
C CYS A 262 -29.02 -22.44 10.67
N VAL A 263 -28.58 -23.68 10.83
CA VAL A 263 -27.42 -23.99 11.68
C VAL A 263 -26.11 -23.83 10.91
N SER A 264 -24.98 -23.85 11.61
CA SER A 264 -23.64 -23.64 11.03
C SER A 264 -23.29 -24.61 9.90
N ALA A 265 -23.87 -25.82 9.89
CA ALA A 265 -23.76 -26.80 8.81
C ALA A 265 -24.46 -26.38 7.50
N GLY A 266 -25.28 -25.33 7.52
CA GLY A 266 -26.09 -24.88 6.37
C GLY A 266 -27.32 -25.75 6.13
N THR A 267 -27.81 -26.41 7.18
CA THR A 267 -29.05 -27.18 7.20
C THR A 267 -30.10 -26.51 8.08
N CYS A 268 -31.37 -26.76 7.78
CA CYS A 268 -32.48 -26.25 8.59
C CYS A 268 -32.76 -27.19 9.76
N CYS A 269 -32.89 -26.61 10.95
CA CYS A 269 -33.09 -27.33 12.19
C CYS A 269 -34.31 -26.75 12.91
N THR A 270 -35.21 -27.63 13.38
CA THR A 270 -36.35 -27.23 14.21
C THR A 270 -35.93 -27.32 15.68
N PRO A 271 -35.81 -26.20 16.41
CA PRO A 271 -35.41 -26.19 17.81
C PRO A 271 -36.47 -26.88 18.66
N LYS A 272 -36.02 -27.78 19.54
CA LYS A 272 -36.91 -28.44 20.49
C LYS A 272 -37.30 -27.49 21.61
N THR A 273 -38.41 -27.78 22.25
CA THR A 273 -38.89 -27.11 23.47
C THR A 273 -38.48 -27.91 24.71
N CYS A 274 -38.55 -27.27 25.89
CA CYS A 274 -38.32 -27.94 27.17
C CYS A 274 -39.23 -29.16 27.36
N ALA A 275 -40.50 -29.05 26.94
CA ALA A 275 -41.47 -30.14 27.01
C ALA A 275 -41.07 -31.33 26.11
N GLU A 276 -40.65 -31.08 24.87
CA GLU A 276 -40.21 -32.13 23.94
C GLU A 276 -38.92 -32.82 24.39
N LEU A 277 -38.09 -32.14 25.17
CA LEU A 277 -36.90 -32.71 25.82
C LEU A 277 -37.21 -33.39 27.16
N GLY A 278 -38.44 -33.30 27.65
CA GLY A 278 -38.86 -33.80 28.96
C GLY A 278 -38.14 -33.10 30.13
N LYS A 279 -37.78 -31.82 29.97
CA LYS A 279 -37.03 -31.01 30.94
C LYS A 279 -37.91 -29.91 31.52
N ASN A 280 -37.76 -29.62 32.81
CA ASN A 280 -38.56 -28.62 33.53
C ASN A 280 -37.73 -27.75 34.50
N CYS A 281 -36.40 -27.77 34.37
CA CYS A 281 -35.53 -26.83 35.07
C CYS A 281 -34.17 -26.63 34.39
N GLY A 282 -33.55 -25.50 34.66
CA GLY A 282 -32.20 -25.17 34.23
C GLY A 282 -32.09 -24.87 32.73
N SER A 283 -30.86 -24.64 32.29
CA SER A 283 -30.55 -24.36 30.88
C SER A 283 -30.24 -25.64 30.12
N VAL A 284 -30.84 -25.81 28.95
CA VAL A 284 -30.64 -26.97 28.06
C VAL A 284 -30.49 -26.50 26.62
N SER A 285 -29.78 -27.26 25.77
CA SER A 285 -29.74 -26.93 24.34
C SER A 285 -31.04 -27.33 23.65
N ASP A 286 -31.49 -26.51 22.69
CA ASP A 286 -32.63 -26.82 21.82
C ASP A 286 -32.30 -27.85 20.72
N GLY A 287 -31.03 -28.27 20.61
CA GLY A 287 -30.54 -29.18 19.57
C GLY A 287 -30.18 -28.50 18.24
N CYS A 288 -30.40 -27.20 18.11
CA CYS A 288 -30.13 -26.38 16.93
C CYS A 288 -29.13 -25.24 17.21
N GLY A 289 -28.39 -25.33 18.32
CA GLY A 289 -27.40 -24.35 18.74
C GLY A 289 -27.94 -23.21 19.61
N GLY A 290 -29.25 -23.20 19.90
CA GLY A 290 -29.86 -22.33 20.89
C GLY A 290 -29.90 -22.96 22.28
N THR A 291 -30.22 -22.12 23.27
CA THR A 291 -30.34 -22.49 24.68
C THR A 291 -31.75 -22.17 25.17
N LEU A 292 -32.43 -23.17 25.71
CA LEU A 292 -33.71 -23.05 26.38
C LEU A 292 -33.50 -22.89 27.88
N ASN A 293 -34.30 -22.04 28.50
CA ASN A 293 -34.41 -21.96 29.95
C ASN A 293 -35.71 -22.66 30.37
N CYS A 294 -35.60 -23.83 31.00
CA CYS A 294 -36.74 -24.66 31.37
C CYS A 294 -37.32 -24.33 32.74
N GLY A 295 -36.91 -23.22 33.34
CA GLY A 295 -37.42 -22.74 34.62
C GLY A 295 -36.59 -23.20 35.82
N THR A 296 -37.18 -23.11 37.00
CA THR A 296 -36.55 -23.44 38.28
C THR A 296 -37.45 -24.38 39.08
N CYS A 297 -36.85 -25.14 39.99
CA CYS A 297 -37.59 -26.04 40.87
C CYS A 297 -38.10 -25.31 42.10
N THR A 298 -39.32 -25.62 42.50
CA THR A 298 -39.86 -25.22 43.80
C THR A 298 -39.23 -26.06 44.90
N ALA A 299 -38.80 -25.41 45.99
CA ALA A 299 -38.28 -26.10 47.17
C ALA A 299 -39.31 -27.13 47.71
N PRO A 300 -38.87 -28.30 48.20
CA PRO A 300 -37.49 -28.73 48.42
C PRO A 300 -36.79 -29.35 47.19
N GLY A 301 -37.42 -29.31 46.01
CA GLY A 301 -36.84 -29.86 44.79
C GLY A 301 -35.64 -29.06 44.29
N SER A 302 -34.65 -29.75 43.76
CA SER A 302 -33.50 -29.16 43.07
C SER A 302 -33.41 -29.66 41.64
N CYS A 303 -32.75 -28.88 40.77
CA CYS A 303 -32.63 -29.26 39.37
C CYS A 303 -31.64 -30.41 39.21
N GLY A 304 -32.13 -31.58 38.80
CA GLY A 304 -31.36 -32.82 38.83
C GLY A 304 -31.39 -33.57 40.16
N GLY A 305 -32.17 -33.12 41.15
CA GLY A 305 -32.14 -33.66 42.51
C GLY A 305 -32.51 -35.14 42.61
N ALA A 306 -33.37 -35.67 41.73
CA ALA A 306 -33.71 -37.10 41.68
C ALA A 306 -32.76 -37.94 40.79
N GLY A 307 -31.59 -37.43 40.45
CA GLY A 307 -30.60 -38.12 39.60
C GLY A 307 -30.85 -38.02 38.09
N VAL A 308 -31.93 -37.35 37.66
CA VAL A 308 -32.22 -37.09 36.24
C VAL A 308 -31.89 -35.63 35.90
N PRO A 309 -30.87 -35.36 35.06
CA PRO A 309 -30.46 -33.99 34.73
C PRO A 309 -31.59 -33.15 34.15
N ASN A 310 -31.65 -31.88 34.58
CA ASN A 310 -32.63 -30.89 34.12
C ASN A 310 -34.10 -31.27 34.36
N VAL A 311 -34.34 -32.15 35.33
CA VAL A 311 -35.67 -32.48 35.84
C VAL A 311 -35.72 -32.16 37.33
N CYS A 312 -36.78 -31.47 37.76
CA CYS A 312 -37.01 -31.21 39.16
C CYS A 312 -37.28 -32.51 39.91
N GLY A 313 -36.51 -32.72 40.97
CA GLY A 313 -36.67 -33.86 41.84
C GLY A 313 -36.16 -33.55 43.22
N VAL A 314 -36.66 -34.28 44.21
CA VAL A 314 -36.13 -34.25 45.56
C VAL A 314 -35.05 -35.31 45.64
N CYS A 315 -33.87 -34.93 46.13
CA CYS A 315 -32.84 -35.90 46.41
C CYS A 315 -33.31 -36.77 47.58
N THR A 316 -33.33 -38.08 47.37
CA THR A 316 -33.70 -39.06 48.40
C THR A 316 -32.41 -39.65 48.96
N PRO A 317 -32.00 -39.28 50.20
CA PRO A 317 -30.82 -39.82 50.84
C PRO A 317 -30.87 -41.34 50.90
N LYS A 318 -29.79 -42.00 50.49
CA LYS A 318 -29.63 -43.43 50.77
C LYS A 318 -29.54 -43.60 52.29
N PRO A 319 -30.21 -44.59 52.90
CA PRO A 319 -30.09 -44.81 54.33
C PRO A 319 -28.64 -45.18 54.70
N GLN A 320 -28.20 -44.78 55.90
CA GLN A 320 -26.84 -45.04 56.38
C GLN A 320 -26.45 -46.53 56.30
N SER A 321 -27.40 -47.45 56.50
CA SER A 321 -27.17 -48.89 56.38
C SER A 321 -26.73 -49.32 54.98
N GLU A 322 -27.24 -48.67 53.93
CA GLU A 322 -26.86 -48.94 52.54
C GLU A 322 -25.53 -48.25 52.20
N VAL A 323 -25.32 -47.04 52.71
CA VAL A 323 -24.06 -46.29 52.50
C VAL A 323 -22.90 -46.97 53.23
N CYS A 324 -23.12 -47.52 54.42
CA CYS A 324 -22.07 -48.13 55.22
C CYS A 324 -21.95 -49.64 55.06
N ALA A 325 -22.78 -50.32 54.27
CA ALA A 325 -22.53 -51.74 53.93
C ALA A 325 -21.82 -51.82 52.56
N PRO A 326 -20.58 -52.36 52.46
CA PRO A 326 -19.74 -53.07 53.45
C PRO A 326 -18.59 -52.23 54.06
N ARG A 327 -18.78 -50.92 54.22
CA ARG A 327 -17.75 -49.97 54.69
C ARG A 327 -17.60 -49.99 56.22
N GLN A 328 -16.37 -50.11 56.69
CA GLN A 328 -16.00 -50.18 58.11
C GLN A 328 -15.52 -48.84 58.70
N CYS A 329 -15.15 -47.88 57.85
CA CYS A 329 -14.62 -46.58 58.28
C CYS A 329 -14.80 -45.50 57.21
N GLY A 330 -14.72 -44.22 57.59
CA GLY A 330 -14.67 -43.07 56.68
C GLY A 330 -16.01 -42.35 56.49
N ASN A 331 -15.99 -41.21 55.79
CA ASN A 331 -17.18 -40.39 55.53
C ASN A 331 -17.63 -40.55 54.06
N PHE A 332 -18.86 -41.00 53.85
CA PHE A 332 -19.41 -41.23 52.51
C PHE A 332 -20.69 -40.45 52.32
N SER A 333 -20.87 -39.87 51.12
CA SER A 333 -22.09 -39.15 50.77
C SER A 333 -23.30 -40.09 50.75
N ASP A 334 -24.44 -39.57 51.20
CA ASP A 334 -25.75 -40.20 51.08
C ASP A 334 -26.31 -40.19 49.64
N GLY A 335 -25.52 -39.70 48.67
CA GLY A 335 -25.96 -39.42 47.30
C GLY A 335 -26.61 -38.05 47.13
N CYS A 336 -26.74 -37.29 48.21
CA CYS A 336 -27.27 -35.94 48.30
C CYS A 336 -26.24 -35.02 48.98
N SER A 337 -26.70 -34.02 49.75
CA SER A 337 -25.84 -33.02 50.39
C SER A 337 -25.27 -33.46 51.75
N SER A 338 -25.65 -34.63 52.27
CA SER A 338 -25.18 -35.10 53.58
C SER A 338 -24.11 -36.17 53.43
N THR A 339 -23.36 -36.40 54.51
CA THR A 339 -22.40 -37.50 54.59
C THR A 339 -22.68 -38.33 55.84
N TYR A 340 -22.50 -39.64 55.73
CA TYR A 340 -22.52 -40.55 56.87
C TYR A 340 -21.10 -40.95 57.23
N ASN A 341 -20.82 -40.98 58.54
CA ASN A 341 -19.62 -41.59 59.08
C ASN A 341 -19.87 -43.09 59.29
N CYS A 342 -19.10 -43.94 58.61
CA CYS A 342 -19.21 -45.39 58.67
C CYS A 342 -18.31 -46.04 59.72
N GLY A 343 -17.68 -45.22 60.59
CA GLY A 343 -16.85 -45.66 61.70
C GLY A 343 -15.39 -45.22 61.58
N THR A 344 -14.59 -45.69 62.52
CA THR A 344 -13.13 -45.52 62.56
C THR A 344 -12.46 -46.87 62.72
N CYS A 345 -11.26 -47.03 62.15
CA CYS A 345 -10.52 -48.27 62.30
C CYS A 345 -9.95 -48.44 63.71
N ALA A 346 -9.64 -49.68 64.09
CA ALA A 346 -9.00 -49.98 65.37
C ALA A 346 -7.58 -49.40 65.43
N ALA A 347 -7.03 -49.27 66.64
CA ALA A 347 -5.67 -48.75 66.83
C ALA A 347 -4.65 -49.53 65.99
N GLY A 348 -3.82 -48.82 65.22
CA GLY A 348 -2.83 -49.40 64.29
C GLY A 348 -3.33 -49.67 62.86
N GLN A 349 -4.59 -49.34 62.54
CA GLN A 349 -5.16 -49.45 61.20
C GLN A 349 -5.44 -48.08 60.56
N ALA A 350 -5.36 -48.02 59.23
CA ALA A 350 -5.76 -46.88 58.42
C ALA A 350 -7.05 -47.18 57.63
N CYS A 351 -7.79 -46.11 57.34
CA CYS A 351 -9.04 -46.18 56.58
C CYS A 351 -8.82 -45.88 55.09
N ALA A 352 -9.12 -46.85 54.23
CA ALA A 352 -9.08 -46.64 52.77
C ALA A 352 -10.26 -45.77 52.32
N GLN A 353 -10.03 -44.48 52.07
CA GLN A 353 -11.10 -43.48 51.85
C GLN A 353 -12.04 -43.76 50.67
N ARG A 354 -11.63 -44.54 49.65
CA ARG A 354 -12.52 -44.92 48.53
C ARG A 354 -13.41 -46.12 48.81
N THR A 355 -12.89 -47.14 49.50
CA THR A 355 -13.61 -48.40 49.74
C THR A 355 -14.23 -48.48 51.13
N GLY A 356 -13.79 -47.63 52.06
CA GLY A 356 -14.19 -47.63 53.45
C GLY A 356 -13.71 -48.85 54.23
N SER A 357 -12.70 -49.57 53.75
CA SER A 357 -12.16 -50.76 54.41
C SER A 357 -11.05 -50.39 55.40
N CYS A 358 -11.05 -51.04 56.58
CA CYS A 358 -9.96 -50.91 57.54
C CYS A 358 -8.85 -51.91 57.23
N GLY A 359 -7.61 -51.44 57.27
CA GLY A 359 -6.43 -52.28 57.09
C GLY A 359 -5.25 -51.73 57.86
N ILE A 360 -4.31 -52.59 58.25
CA ILE A 360 -3.04 -52.15 58.81
C ILE A 360 -2.22 -51.56 57.65
N PRO A 361 -1.61 -50.37 57.79
CA PRO A 361 -0.64 -49.86 56.83
C PRO A 361 0.52 -50.83 56.50
N ASP A 362 0.69 -51.91 57.27
CA ASP A 362 1.76 -52.91 57.13
C ASP A 362 1.26 -54.34 56.91
N GLY A 363 0.07 -54.52 56.32
CA GLY A 363 -0.60 -55.83 56.28
C GLY A 363 -0.15 -56.83 55.21
N GLY A 364 0.98 -56.65 54.49
CA GLY A 364 1.41 -57.67 53.52
C GLY A 364 2.44 -57.30 52.44
N CYS A 365 3.08 -56.13 52.49
CA CYS A 365 4.06 -55.75 51.47
C CYS A 365 5.40 -56.51 51.56
N GLY A 366 5.62 -57.30 52.63
CA GLY A 366 6.90 -57.95 52.93
C GLY A 366 7.88 -57.00 53.64
N GLU A 367 8.90 -57.53 54.30
CA GLU A 367 9.94 -56.73 54.96
C GLU A 367 10.60 -55.75 53.96
N GLY A 368 10.72 -54.47 54.36
CA GLY A 368 11.37 -53.43 53.56
C GLY A 368 10.46 -52.64 52.61
N ARG A 369 9.13 -52.82 52.68
CA ARG A 369 8.17 -52.08 51.86
C ARG A 369 7.12 -51.35 52.70
N ILE A 370 6.79 -50.12 52.30
CA ILE A 370 5.76 -49.27 52.92
C ILE A 370 4.51 -49.20 52.03
N LEU A 371 3.32 -49.26 52.63
CA LEU A 371 2.06 -49.11 51.88
C LEU A 371 1.72 -47.62 51.74
N VAL A 372 1.74 -47.11 50.51
CA VAL A 372 1.38 -45.72 50.20
C VAL A 372 0.00 -45.68 49.58
N CYS A 373 -0.92 -44.96 50.23
CA CYS A 373 -2.27 -44.75 49.73
C CYS A 373 -2.43 -43.33 49.19
N ASN A 374 -2.94 -43.20 47.97
CA ASN A 374 -3.36 -41.93 47.41
C ASN A 374 -4.81 -42.04 46.91
N ASP A 375 -5.27 -40.99 46.24
CA ASP A 375 -6.62 -40.98 45.69
C ASP A 375 -6.86 -42.21 44.81
N LEU A 376 -5.94 -42.66 43.96
CA LEU A 376 -6.19 -43.77 43.02
C LEU A 376 -6.16 -45.18 43.63
N GLY A 377 -5.79 -45.34 44.90
CA GLY A 377 -5.69 -46.62 45.59
C GLY A 377 -4.44 -46.74 46.47
N CYS A 378 -4.22 -47.90 47.06
CA CYS A 378 -3.03 -48.19 47.87
C CYS A 378 -2.10 -49.14 47.11
N ARG A 379 -0.79 -48.87 47.12
CA ARG A 379 0.25 -49.73 46.54
C ARG A 379 1.46 -49.83 47.47
N CYS A 380 2.15 -50.97 47.43
CA CYS A 380 3.39 -51.18 48.17
C CYS A 380 4.55 -50.51 47.42
N GLU A 381 5.30 -49.64 48.10
CA GLU A 381 6.52 -49.01 47.60
C GLU A 381 7.71 -49.46 48.48
N ASP A 382 8.91 -49.57 47.91
CA ASP A 382 10.10 -49.94 48.68
C ASP A 382 10.44 -48.82 49.68
N GLY A 383 10.56 -49.18 50.97
CA GLY A 383 10.77 -48.25 52.07
C GLY A 383 12.23 -47.86 52.19
N GLU A 384 12.69 -46.90 51.40
CA GLU A 384 14.02 -46.31 51.60
C GLU A 384 13.99 -45.29 52.72
N GLY A 385 14.67 -45.62 53.82
CA GLY A 385 15.13 -44.64 54.80
C GLY A 385 16.59 -44.88 55.11
N GLN A 386 17.50 -44.11 54.49
CA GLN A 386 18.60 -43.42 55.18
C GLN A 386 19.46 -42.59 54.20
N SER A 387 19.53 -41.29 54.49
CA SER A 387 20.77 -40.53 54.62
C SER A 387 21.93 -40.86 53.66
N MET A 388 22.03 -40.11 52.55
CA MET A 388 23.09 -39.14 52.25
C MET A 388 22.71 -38.32 51.02
#